data_AF-A0A7R9TKY4-F1
#
_entry.id   AF-A0A7R9TKY4-F1
#
_cell.length_a   1.000
_cell.length_b   1.000
_cell.length_c   1.000
_cell.angle_alpha   90.00
_cell.angle_beta   90.00
_cell.angle_gamma   90.00
#
_symmetry.space_group_name_H-M   'P 1'
#
loop_
_entity.id
_entity.type
_entity.pdbx_description
1 polymer ?
#
loop_
_entity_poly.entity_id
_entity_poly.type
_entity_poly.pdbx_seq_one_letter_code
_entity_poly.pdbx_strand_id
1 'polypeptide(L)'
;VHMTECFACAMATRAAPGSGAMSERLARLTLAVLPRGGGGGDDIRIGILNILRDNGIKEGHRPGIECRFLQQWHQKLHSSTTKDDIAICEAYLNFLRGGNWDDDFFGHIYYHAGLTREDLQSMKVGWKNDDGISGPAEHLPHLIPAMEWFLGVLKTTHSGASLDAAADNAGWTMDEDAGLAWDVQDLRNNRNEWWVPSKILEIRQRLQHCWRGTEDGYRARDALQLDIALEQHFRGHVEAMHIGAMDANEVSTTLYLALENGAIASSGPALRKAAALWSRVNAEGGEGRWGDASWLRVASAALQFVALALESEMDELAAAVQAPAELIGGAGRADPAYLTNFGEETVRGHPLFVCSRLVQALQGTVRQAMGVGPWTLVSAGRSGAGTARGALAVNELSELQGAAGAAAVATLAGYAGGVVLVSGGLDGLEDIPPGVVAVLSRSEVDLLSHVALRARQSGALLATCSDTTQWAEFLADVSSLTGEDCVLASVDAEAGLISIEKAKVVKQAPVTSAAPPAPAPAAPPAAAPPTPAAAAAFDSPPTAASEASVEAATPAPEAADARPTFLPSSGVPPAKMLVMELRAELVKRGIKTKDENGKNLLKAVLVEK
;
A
#
# COMPACT_ATOMS: atom_id res chain seq x y z
N VAL A 1 9.33 -16.56 22.28
CA VAL A 1 8.43 -15.83 21.36
C VAL A 1 9.27 -15.28 20.24
N HIS A 2 8.91 -15.55 18.99
CA HIS A 2 9.73 -15.18 17.83
C HIS A 2 9.67 -13.65 17.63
N MET A 3 10.79 -12.96 17.35
CA MET A 3 10.78 -11.49 17.23
C MET A 3 9.78 -10.99 16.18
N THR A 4 9.69 -11.68 15.04
CA THR A 4 8.72 -11.38 13.97
C THR A 4 7.27 -11.47 14.47
N GLU A 5 6.97 -12.44 15.32
CA GLU A 5 5.64 -12.63 15.88
C GLU A 5 5.28 -11.48 16.83
N CYS A 6 6.19 -11.09 17.73
CA CYS A 6 5.99 -9.90 18.56
C CYS A 6 5.78 -8.63 17.73
N PHE A 7 6.57 -8.46 16.67
CA PHE A 7 6.49 -7.29 15.80
C PHE A 7 5.17 -7.25 15.02
N ALA A 8 4.72 -8.39 14.48
CA ALA A 8 3.45 -8.50 13.77
C ALA A 8 2.25 -8.19 14.69
N CYS A 9 2.24 -8.72 15.92
CA CYS A 9 1.20 -8.39 16.91
C CYS A 9 1.22 -6.89 17.26
N ALA A 10 2.39 -6.30 17.46
CA ALA A 10 2.51 -4.86 17.75
C ALA A 10 2.00 -3.99 16.59
N MET A 11 2.28 -4.37 15.33
CA MET A 11 1.74 -3.68 14.16
C MET A 11 0.22 -3.82 14.08
N ALA A 12 -0.33 -4.99 14.39
CA ALA A 12 -1.78 -5.19 14.40
C ALA A 12 -2.49 -4.30 15.43
N THR A 13 -1.93 -4.18 16.65
CA THR A 13 -2.45 -3.25 17.66
C THR A 13 -2.33 -1.79 17.23
N ARG A 14 -1.23 -1.40 16.58
CA ARG A 14 -1.01 -0.03 16.05
C ARG A 14 -1.94 0.30 14.88
N ALA A 15 -2.40 -0.70 14.13
CA ALA A 15 -3.36 -0.53 13.05
C ALA A 15 -4.79 -0.28 13.55
N ALA A 16 -5.07 -0.52 14.84
CA ALA A 16 -6.37 -0.26 15.43
C ALA A 16 -6.61 1.24 15.69
N PRO A 17 -7.88 1.70 15.68
CA PRO A 17 -8.23 3.10 15.90
C PRO A 17 -7.67 3.66 17.21
N GLY A 18 -7.09 4.87 17.14
CA GLY A 18 -6.57 5.60 18.30
C GLY A 18 -5.07 5.87 18.27
N SER A 19 -4.35 5.31 17.29
CA SER A 19 -2.93 5.60 17.03
C SER A 19 -2.71 6.79 16.08
N GLY A 20 -3.78 7.27 15.44
CA GLY A 20 -3.77 8.36 14.47
C GLY A 20 -3.77 7.83 13.03
N ALA A 21 -4.51 8.50 12.14
CA ALA A 21 -4.85 7.97 10.81
C ALA A 21 -3.64 7.55 9.96
N MET A 22 -2.51 8.28 10.02
CA MET A 22 -1.29 7.88 9.29
C MET A 22 -0.59 6.69 9.94
N SER A 23 -0.52 6.64 11.28
CA SER A 23 0.09 5.50 11.99
C SER A 23 -0.70 4.21 11.75
N GLU A 24 -2.03 4.30 11.74
CA GLU A 24 -2.92 3.17 11.47
C GLU A 24 -2.66 2.60 10.06
N ARG A 25 -2.62 3.49 9.06
CA ARG A 25 -2.30 3.15 7.66
C ARG A 25 -0.92 2.50 7.52
N LEU A 26 0.13 3.13 8.07
CA LEU A 26 1.50 2.61 7.97
C LEU A 26 1.66 1.27 8.69
N ALA A 27 1.02 1.07 9.85
CA ALA A 27 1.07 -0.18 10.58
C ALA A 27 0.41 -1.32 9.79
N ARG A 28 -0.75 -1.06 9.17
CA ARG A 28 -1.42 -2.00 8.28
C ARG A 28 -0.56 -2.35 7.05
N LEU A 29 0.01 -1.35 6.38
CA LEU A 29 0.91 -1.55 5.23
C LEU A 29 2.16 -2.35 5.62
N THR A 30 2.72 -2.09 6.80
CA THR A 30 3.83 -2.86 7.34
C THR A 30 3.42 -4.32 7.56
N LEU A 31 2.24 -4.56 8.14
CA LEU A 31 1.76 -5.93 8.37
C LEU A 31 1.51 -6.70 7.07
N ALA A 32 1.19 -6.01 5.97
CA ALA A 32 0.99 -6.64 4.66
C ALA A 32 2.27 -7.26 4.06
N VAL A 33 3.45 -6.81 4.51
CA VAL A 33 4.75 -7.34 4.07
C VAL A 33 5.47 -8.15 5.15
N LEU A 34 4.93 -8.16 6.38
CA LEU A 34 5.47 -8.97 7.47
C LEU A 34 4.96 -10.40 7.38
N PRO A 35 5.82 -11.41 7.62
CA PRO A 35 5.32 -12.74 7.89
C PRO A 35 4.49 -12.72 9.18
N ARG A 36 3.51 -13.63 9.29
CA ARG A 36 2.75 -13.87 10.53
C ARG A 36 3.64 -14.01 11.78
N GLY A 37 4.82 -14.62 11.60
CA GLY A 37 5.67 -15.03 12.70
C GLY A 37 5.08 -16.26 13.41
N GLY A 38 5.93 -17.06 14.05
CA GLY A 38 5.51 -18.34 14.63
C GLY A 38 5.18 -19.44 13.62
N GLY A 39 5.19 -19.14 12.31
CA GLY A 39 5.28 -20.14 11.24
C GLY A 39 6.74 -20.56 11.07
N GLY A 40 6.99 -21.85 10.90
CA GLY A 40 8.34 -22.41 10.88
C GLY A 40 9.13 -21.97 9.66
N GLY A 41 9.70 -20.76 9.67
CA GLY A 41 10.84 -20.43 8.81
C GLY A 41 12.00 -21.41 9.06
N ASP A 42 12.10 -21.91 10.30
CA ASP A 42 12.92 -23.07 10.62
C ASP A 42 12.42 -24.36 9.93
N ASP A 43 11.13 -24.56 9.69
CA ASP A 43 10.61 -25.71 8.93
C ASP A 43 11.07 -25.69 7.47
N ILE A 44 11.40 -24.53 6.87
CA ILE A 44 12.06 -24.56 5.55
C ILE A 44 13.45 -25.19 5.68
N ARG A 45 14.27 -24.66 6.59
CA ARG A 45 15.68 -25.06 6.73
C ARG A 45 15.82 -26.47 7.30
N ILE A 46 15.10 -26.76 8.37
CA ILE A 46 15.04 -28.06 9.04
C ILE A 46 14.25 -29.05 8.19
N GLY A 47 13.17 -28.63 7.53
CA GLY A 47 12.34 -29.52 6.71
C GLY A 47 13.10 -30.08 5.52
N ILE A 48 13.78 -29.23 4.72
CA ILE A 48 14.59 -29.75 3.61
C ILE A 48 15.69 -30.69 4.12
N LEU A 49 16.32 -30.34 5.23
CA LEU A 49 17.37 -31.13 5.87
C LEU A 49 16.84 -32.49 6.35
N ASN A 50 15.65 -32.54 6.95
CA ASN A 50 14.99 -33.80 7.32
C ASN A 50 14.65 -34.64 6.08
N ILE A 51 14.17 -34.02 5.00
CA ILE A 51 13.90 -34.73 3.73
C ILE A 51 15.17 -35.36 3.17
N LEU A 52 16.28 -34.61 3.13
CA LEU A 52 17.56 -35.17 2.71
C LEU A 52 17.96 -36.35 3.60
N ARG A 53 17.75 -36.22 4.92
CA ARG A 53 18.18 -37.24 5.87
C ARG A 53 17.36 -38.52 5.84
N ASP A 54 16.05 -38.39 5.72
CA ASP A 54 15.09 -39.50 5.76
C ASP A 54 15.11 -40.31 4.47
N ASN A 55 15.52 -39.68 3.37
CA ASN A 55 15.63 -40.31 2.06
C ASN A 55 17.08 -40.68 1.67
N GLY A 56 18.01 -40.63 2.63
CA GLY A 56 19.39 -41.10 2.44
C GLY A 56 20.20 -40.26 1.44
N ILE A 57 19.86 -38.98 1.25
CA ILE A 57 20.60 -38.05 0.40
C ILE A 57 21.80 -37.52 1.17
N LYS A 58 22.92 -37.37 0.48
CA LYS A 58 24.17 -36.91 1.08
C LYS A 58 24.05 -35.46 1.58
N GLU A 59 24.46 -35.24 2.82
CA GLU A 59 24.50 -33.94 3.48
C GLU A 59 25.88 -33.77 4.14
N GLY A 60 26.70 -32.84 3.66
CA GLY A 60 28.04 -32.59 4.18
C GLY A 60 28.91 -33.86 4.19
N HIS A 61 29.32 -34.30 5.38
CA HIS A 61 30.16 -35.49 5.56
C HIS A 61 29.36 -36.79 5.73
N ARG A 62 28.03 -36.73 5.81
CA ARG A 62 27.19 -37.92 5.96
C ARG A 62 27.14 -38.66 4.61
N PRO A 63 27.40 -39.98 4.56
CA PRO A 63 27.27 -40.76 3.32
C PRO A 63 25.81 -40.88 2.88
N GLY A 64 25.56 -40.87 1.57
CA GLY A 64 24.23 -40.93 0.97
C GLY A 64 24.26 -40.79 -0.55
N ILE A 65 23.09 -40.70 -1.17
CA ILE A 65 22.92 -40.43 -2.61
C ILE A 65 23.47 -39.02 -2.92
N GLU A 66 24.38 -38.93 -3.87
CA GLU A 66 24.96 -37.67 -4.33
C GLU A 66 23.99 -36.99 -5.30
N CYS A 67 23.29 -35.95 -4.84
CA CYS A 67 22.49 -35.09 -5.72
C CYS A 67 22.96 -33.65 -5.57
N ARG A 68 23.77 -33.18 -6.53
CA ARG A 68 24.40 -31.85 -6.49
C ARG A 68 23.37 -30.72 -6.44
N PHE A 69 22.31 -30.83 -7.24
CA PHE A 69 21.20 -29.88 -7.25
C PHE A 69 20.58 -29.72 -5.85
N LEU A 70 20.21 -30.82 -5.20
CA LEU A 70 19.59 -30.77 -3.87
C LEU A 70 20.55 -30.22 -2.80
N GLN A 71 21.85 -30.52 -2.90
CA GLN A 71 22.85 -29.96 -1.99
C GLN A 71 22.98 -28.43 -2.18
N GLN A 72 23.03 -27.94 -3.41
CA GLN A 72 23.10 -26.50 -3.71
C GLN A 72 21.83 -25.77 -3.30
N TRP A 73 20.67 -26.32 -3.62
CA TRP A 73 19.40 -25.72 -3.24
C TRP A 73 19.19 -25.69 -1.71
N HIS A 74 19.54 -26.76 -1.01
CA HIS A 74 19.57 -26.81 0.46
C HIS A 74 20.45 -25.69 1.07
N GLN A 75 21.65 -25.49 0.53
CA GLN A 75 22.55 -24.44 1.00
C GLN A 75 22.03 -23.02 0.70
N LYS A 76 21.35 -22.84 -0.44
CA LYS A 76 20.63 -21.60 -0.77
C LYS A 76 19.55 -21.31 0.26
N LEU A 77 18.67 -22.28 0.54
CA LEU A 77 17.60 -22.19 1.53
C LEU A 77 18.10 -21.90 2.96
N HIS A 78 19.28 -22.40 3.33
CA HIS A 78 19.92 -22.04 4.59
C HIS A 78 20.35 -20.58 4.68
N SER A 79 20.75 -19.99 3.56
CA SER A 79 21.31 -18.64 3.49
C SER A 79 20.22 -17.59 3.34
N SER A 80 19.33 -17.82 2.38
CA SER A 80 18.23 -16.92 2.02
C SER A 80 17.16 -17.71 1.29
N THR A 81 15.95 -17.69 1.82
CA THR A 81 14.77 -18.24 1.15
C THR A 81 14.04 -17.12 0.40
N THR A 82 13.56 -17.38 -0.82
CA THR A 82 12.85 -16.41 -1.66
C THR A 82 11.59 -17.05 -2.25
N LYS A 83 10.68 -16.23 -2.82
CA LYS A 83 9.48 -16.75 -3.49
C LYS A 83 9.83 -17.69 -4.65
N ASP A 84 10.98 -17.50 -5.30
CA ASP A 84 11.47 -18.37 -6.37
C ASP A 84 11.67 -19.82 -5.92
N ASP A 85 11.88 -20.07 -4.62
CA ASP A 85 11.98 -21.44 -4.10
C ASP A 85 10.69 -22.25 -4.28
N ILE A 86 9.53 -21.58 -4.33
CA ILE A 86 8.26 -22.22 -4.68
C ILE A 86 8.33 -22.76 -6.11
N ALA A 87 8.77 -21.93 -7.06
CA ALA A 87 8.89 -22.31 -8.48
C ALA A 87 9.94 -23.40 -8.69
N ILE A 88 11.09 -23.33 -7.98
CA ILE A 88 12.12 -24.37 -8.00
C ILE A 88 11.53 -25.70 -7.50
N CYS A 89 10.75 -25.69 -6.42
CA CYS A 89 10.13 -26.89 -5.86
C CYS A 89 9.04 -27.48 -6.78
N GLU A 90 8.23 -26.63 -7.43
CA GLU A 90 7.21 -27.05 -8.41
C GLU A 90 7.85 -27.68 -9.65
N ALA A 91 8.89 -27.04 -10.19
CA ALA A 91 9.68 -27.59 -11.30
C ALA A 91 10.38 -28.90 -10.92
N TYR A 92 10.91 -29.00 -9.69
CA TYR A 92 11.51 -30.23 -9.21
C TYR A 92 10.48 -31.36 -9.10
N LEU A 93 9.28 -31.08 -8.59
CA LEU A 93 8.18 -32.05 -8.56
C LEU A 93 7.76 -32.49 -9.97
N ASN A 94 7.72 -31.56 -10.94
CA ASN A 94 7.41 -31.89 -12.32
C ASN A 94 8.48 -32.83 -12.92
N PHE A 95 9.76 -32.52 -12.68
CA PHE A 95 10.88 -33.39 -13.04
C PHE A 95 10.83 -34.76 -12.36
N LEU A 96 10.50 -34.82 -11.07
CA LEU A 96 10.38 -36.11 -10.37
C LEU A 96 9.29 -36.99 -10.99
N ARG A 97 8.23 -36.39 -11.56
CA ARG A 97 7.14 -37.09 -12.25
C ARG A 97 7.48 -37.49 -13.69
N GLY A 98 8.16 -36.63 -14.45
CA GLY A 98 8.43 -36.86 -15.88
C GLY A 98 9.82 -37.43 -16.21
N GLY A 99 10.85 -37.10 -15.42
CA GLY A 99 12.21 -37.62 -15.53
C GLY A 99 13.13 -36.92 -16.52
N ASN A 100 12.65 -35.95 -17.30
CA ASN A 100 13.46 -35.17 -18.22
C ASN A 100 13.89 -33.84 -17.59
N TRP A 101 15.18 -33.68 -17.31
CA TRP A 101 15.70 -32.48 -16.64
C TRP A 101 15.54 -31.20 -17.47
N ASP A 102 15.66 -31.26 -18.80
CA ASP A 102 15.58 -30.07 -19.63
C ASP A 102 14.11 -29.67 -19.86
N ASP A 103 13.25 -30.63 -20.20
CA ASP A 103 11.84 -30.33 -20.50
C ASP A 103 10.98 -30.22 -19.24
N ASP A 104 11.07 -31.16 -18.30
CA ASP A 104 10.18 -31.20 -17.14
C ASP A 104 10.61 -30.24 -16.03
N PHE A 105 11.91 -30.01 -15.82
CA PHE A 105 12.37 -29.00 -14.86
C PHE A 105 12.46 -27.62 -15.52
N PHE A 106 13.34 -27.47 -16.52
CA PHE A 106 13.62 -26.15 -17.09
C PHE A 106 12.48 -25.62 -17.96
N GLY A 107 11.79 -26.48 -18.73
CA GLY A 107 10.58 -26.08 -19.44
C GLY A 107 9.49 -25.59 -18.50
N HIS A 108 9.28 -26.27 -17.37
CA HIS A 108 8.28 -25.88 -16.37
C HIS A 108 8.65 -24.58 -15.65
N ILE A 109 9.88 -24.46 -15.13
CA ILE A 109 10.30 -23.29 -14.36
C ILE A 109 10.35 -22.03 -15.23
N TYR A 110 10.75 -22.15 -16.49
CA TYR A 110 10.76 -21.03 -17.43
C TYR A 110 9.33 -20.60 -17.77
N TYR A 111 8.45 -21.55 -18.09
CA TYR A 111 7.07 -21.24 -18.47
C TYR A 111 6.27 -20.60 -17.33
N HIS A 112 6.45 -21.08 -16.09
CA HIS A 112 5.66 -20.63 -14.94
C HIS A 112 6.27 -19.48 -14.14
N ALA A 113 7.60 -19.34 -14.13
CA ALA A 113 8.29 -18.34 -13.31
C ALA A 113 9.25 -17.44 -14.09
N GLY A 114 9.48 -17.68 -15.39
CA GLY A 114 10.42 -16.91 -16.20
C GLY A 114 11.89 -17.10 -15.80
N LEU A 115 12.20 -18.07 -14.94
CA LEU A 115 13.55 -18.29 -14.43
C LEU A 115 14.38 -19.10 -15.43
N THR A 116 15.58 -18.62 -15.71
CA THR A 116 16.56 -19.23 -16.62
C THR A 116 17.62 -20.04 -15.87
N ARG A 117 18.49 -20.73 -16.62
CA ARG A 117 19.65 -21.45 -16.05
C ARG A 117 20.61 -20.47 -15.39
N GLU A 118 20.84 -19.34 -16.04
CA GLU A 118 21.70 -18.26 -15.61
C GLU A 118 21.19 -17.66 -14.31
N ASP A 119 19.87 -17.48 -14.17
CA ASP A 119 19.27 -17.00 -12.92
C ASP A 119 19.56 -17.94 -11.77
N LEU A 120 19.34 -19.26 -11.94
CA LEU A 120 19.63 -20.27 -10.90
C LEU A 120 21.13 -20.31 -10.55
N GLN A 121 22.01 -20.17 -11.53
CA GLN A 121 23.46 -20.11 -11.33
C GLN A 121 23.92 -18.83 -10.63
N SER A 122 23.15 -17.74 -10.73
CA SER A 122 23.43 -16.49 -10.02
C SER A 122 22.94 -16.48 -8.57
N MET A 123 22.04 -17.40 -8.20
CA MET A 123 21.52 -17.51 -6.83
C MET A 123 22.64 -17.90 -5.87
N LYS A 124 22.99 -17.02 -4.94
CA LYS A 124 24.07 -17.25 -3.98
C LYS A 124 23.79 -18.45 -3.08
N VAL A 125 24.73 -19.40 -3.06
CA VAL A 125 24.68 -20.62 -2.26
C VAL A 125 25.64 -20.47 -1.07
N GLY A 126 25.19 -19.91 0.06
CA GLY A 126 26.07 -19.72 1.21
C GLY A 126 26.96 -18.48 1.14
N TRP A 127 27.73 -18.24 2.21
CA TRP A 127 28.65 -17.11 2.31
C TRP A 127 29.99 -17.34 1.59
N LYS A 128 30.29 -18.59 1.19
CA LYS A 128 31.61 -19.04 0.70
C LYS A 128 31.63 -19.65 -0.70
N ASN A 129 30.48 -19.94 -1.32
CA ASN A 129 30.46 -20.58 -2.63
C ASN A 129 29.87 -19.62 -3.66
N ASP A 130 30.64 -19.36 -4.71
CA ASP A 130 30.22 -18.57 -5.87
C ASP A 130 29.48 -19.42 -6.91
N ASP A 131 29.42 -20.74 -6.71
CA ASP A 131 28.70 -21.68 -7.58
C ASP A 131 27.21 -21.72 -7.18
N GLY A 132 26.33 -21.13 -8.00
CA GLY A 132 24.88 -21.19 -7.80
C GLY A 132 24.26 -22.58 -8.02
N ILE A 133 22.93 -22.62 -8.16
CA ILE A 133 22.20 -23.87 -8.36
C ILE A 133 22.49 -24.40 -9.78
N SER A 134 23.02 -25.61 -9.86
CA SER A 134 23.38 -26.28 -11.10
C SER A 134 22.73 -27.66 -11.19
N GLY A 135 22.38 -28.06 -12.41
CA GLY A 135 21.87 -29.39 -12.72
C GLY A 135 22.87 -30.26 -13.50
N PRO A 136 22.45 -31.46 -13.93
CA PRO A 136 21.13 -32.06 -13.67
C PRO A 136 20.99 -32.59 -12.24
N ALA A 137 19.74 -32.67 -11.76
CA ALA A 137 19.44 -33.41 -10.53
C ALA A 137 19.37 -34.91 -10.81
N GLU A 138 19.66 -35.72 -9.79
CA GLU A 138 19.34 -37.14 -9.82
C GLU A 138 17.81 -37.33 -9.85
N HIS A 139 17.31 -38.24 -10.70
CA HIS A 139 15.88 -38.54 -10.79
C HIS A 139 15.47 -39.45 -9.63
N LEU A 140 14.84 -38.84 -8.60
CA LEU A 140 14.53 -39.48 -7.32
C LEU A 140 13.01 -39.47 -7.05
N PRO A 141 12.19 -40.20 -7.83
CA PRO A 141 10.73 -40.10 -7.78
C PRO A 141 10.11 -40.45 -6.41
N HIS A 142 10.83 -41.19 -5.57
CA HIS A 142 10.39 -41.48 -4.19
C HIS A 142 10.32 -40.23 -3.30
N LEU A 143 10.96 -39.11 -3.69
CA LEU A 143 10.89 -37.85 -2.96
C LEU A 143 9.57 -37.08 -3.15
N ILE A 144 8.71 -37.48 -4.11
CA ILE A 144 7.50 -36.74 -4.46
C ILE A 144 6.64 -36.39 -3.22
N PRO A 145 6.27 -37.33 -2.33
CA PRO A 145 5.42 -37.00 -1.17
C PRO A 145 6.09 -36.01 -0.21
N ALA A 146 7.40 -36.15 0.00
CA ALA A 146 8.18 -35.28 0.86
C ALA A 146 8.30 -33.86 0.27
N MET A 147 8.50 -33.77 -1.04
CA MET A 147 8.57 -32.49 -1.76
C MET A 147 7.19 -31.82 -1.90
N GLU A 148 6.09 -32.58 -1.97
CA GLU A 148 4.73 -32.02 -1.92
C GLU A 148 4.42 -31.38 -0.57
N TRP A 149 4.81 -32.03 0.53
CA TRP A 149 4.76 -31.42 1.86
C TRP A 149 5.66 -30.18 1.94
N PHE A 150 6.89 -30.28 1.44
CA PHE A 150 7.85 -29.17 1.48
C PHE A 150 7.38 -27.96 0.67
N LEU A 151 6.76 -28.19 -0.49
CA LEU A 151 6.10 -27.15 -1.28
C LEU A 151 5.02 -26.45 -0.45
N GLY A 152 4.25 -27.19 0.35
CA GLY A 152 3.31 -26.65 1.32
C GLY A 152 4.00 -25.70 2.31
N VAL A 153 5.10 -26.12 2.93
CA VAL A 153 5.88 -25.29 3.86
C VAL A 153 6.42 -24.02 3.19
N LEU A 154 7.00 -24.14 2.00
CA LEU A 154 7.51 -23.01 1.21
C LEU A 154 6.39 -22.03 0.89
N LYS A 155 5.26 -22.54 0.40
CA LYS A 155 4.07 -21.74 0.12
C LYS A 155 3.61 -21.05 1.39
N THR A 156 3.31 -21.75 2.49
CA THR A 156 2.85 -21.12 3.74
C THR A 156 3.80 -20.05 4.27
N THR A 157 5.12 -20.29 4.21
CA THR A 157 6.11 -19.36 4.75
C THR A 157 6.32 -18.12 3.88
N HIS A 158 6.36 -18.30 2.55
CA HIS A 158 6.49 -17.19 1.59
C HIS A 158 5.15 -16.53 1.23
N SER A 159 4.05 -17.14 1.67
CA SER A 159 2.69 -16.64 1.51
C SER A 159 2.08 -16.25 2.85
N GLY A 160 2.82 -15.55 3.70
CA GLY A 160 2.25 -14.79 4.83
C GLY A 160 1.11 -13.82 4.43
N ALA A 161 0.84 -13.68 3.13
CA ALA A 161 -0.29 -12.99 2.53
C ALA A 161 -1.15 -13.85 1.57
N SER A 162 -1.00 -15.19 1.48
CA SER A 162 -1.99 -15.99 0.75
C SER A 162 -3.30 -16.02 1.52
N LEU A 163 -4.39 -15.85 0.78
CA LEU A 163 -5.73 -15.93 1.30
C LEU A 163 -5.98 -17.25 2.07
N ASP A 164 -5.49 -18.37 1.55
CA ASP A 164 -5.65 -19.69 2.17
C ASP A 164 -4.96 -19.77 3.53
N ALA A 165 -3.67 -19.42 3.59
CA ALA A 165 -2.92 -19.48 4.85
C ALA A 165 -3.47 -18.47 5.87
N ALA A 166 -3.85 -17.28 5.43
CA ALA A 166 -4.44 -16.28 6.30
C ALA A 166 -5.81 -16.74 6.85
N ALA A 167 -6.64 -17.38 6.02
CA ALA A 167 -7.93 -17.93 6.44
C ALA A 167 -7.78 -19.07 7.46
N ASP A 168 -6.87 -20.00 7.20
CA ASP A 168 -6.60 -21.12 8.11
C ASP A 168 -6.09 -20.60 9.48
N ASN A 169 -5.21 -19.58 9.46
CA ASN A 169 -4.69 -18.97 10.68
C ASN A 169 -5.72 -18.13 11.43
N ALA A 170 -6.66 -17.48 10.74
CA ALA A 170 -7.65 -16.60 11.34
C ALA A 170 -8.93 -17.34 11.78
N GLY A 171 -9.09 -18.63 11.45
CA GLY A 171 -10.30 -19.41 11.74
C GLY A 171 -10.81 -19.27 13.18
N TRP A 172 -9.90 -19.32 14.15
CA TRP A 172 -10.22 -19.20 15.58
C TRP A 172 -10.68 -17.80 16.01
N THR A 173 -10.37 -16.76 15.22
CA THR A 173 -10.77 -15.37 15.50
C THR A 173 -12.23 -15.07 15.13
N MET A 174 -12.90 -16.02 14.48
CA MET A 174 -14.27 -15.93 13.96
C MET A 174 -15.22 -16.88 14.73
N ASP A 175 -14.79 -17.41 15.87
CA ASP A 175 -15.52 -18.35 16.72
C ASP A 175 -16.91 -17.85 17.15
N GLU A 176 -17.04 -16.54 17.36
CA GLU A 176 -18.31 -15.89 17.72
C GLU A 176 -19.28 -15.70 16.52
N ASP A 177 -18.79 -15.85 15.28
CA ASP A 177 -19.57 -15.72 14.05
C ASP A 177 -19.32 -16.91 13.11
N ALA A 178 -20.01 -18.02 13.39
CA ALA A 178 -19.92 -19.24 12.56
C ALA A 178 -20.30 -18.99 11.09
N GLY A 179 -21.13 -17.99 10.80
CA GLY A 179 -21.46 -17.61 9.43
C GLY A 179 -20.26 -17.01 8.70
N LEU A 180 -19.43 -16.24 9.40
CA LEU A 180 -18.25 -15.59 8.80
C LEU A 180 -17.21 -16.63 8.40
N ALA A 181 -16.97 -17.61 9.27
CA ALA A 181 -16.08 -18.73 8.96
C ALA A 181 -16.57 -19.53 7.74
N TRP A 182 -17.88 -19.76 7.62
CA TRP A 182 -18.47 -20.43 6.46
C TRP A 182 -18.29 -19.61 5.19
N ASP A 183 -18.56 -18.31 5.24
CA ASP A 183 -18.43 -17.40 4.10
C ASP A 183 -16.98 -17.31 3.59
N VAL A 184 -16.00 -17.28 4.49
CA VAL A 184 -14.57 -17.35 4.13
C VAL A 184 -14.27 -18.65 3.41
N GLN A 185 -14.81 -19.77 3.89
CA GLN A 185 -14.58 -21.07 3.25
C GLN A 185 -15.28 -21.20 1.89
N ASP A 186 -16.49 -20.67 1.76
CA ASP A 186 -17.23 -20.66 0.49
C ASP A 186 -16.50 -19.81 -0.56
N LEU A 187 -15.96 -18.66 -0.15
CA LEU A 187 -15.13 -17.81 -0.99
C LEU A 187 -13.85 -18.55 -1.45
N ARG A 188 -13.16 -19.26 -0.57
CA ARG A 188 -11.96 -20.06 -0.95
C ARG A 188 -12.27 -21.11 -2.00
N ASN A 189 -13.41 -21.77 -1.88
CA ASN A 189 -13.85 -22.80 -2.80
C ASN A 189 -14.25 -22.23 -4.18
N ASN A 190 -14.73 -20.98 -4.20
CA ASN A 190 -15.33 -20.34 -5.37
C ASN A 190 -14.61 -19.04 -5.78
N ARG A 191 -13.29 -18.98 -5.58
CA ARG A 191 -12.43 -17.78 -5.67
C ARG A 191 -12.43 -17.01 -7.00
N ASN A 192 -13.05 -17.53 -8.06
CA ASN A 192 -13.08 -16.92 -9.39
C ASN A 192 -14.50 -16.59 -9.85
N GLU A 193 -15.51 -16.78 -9.00
CA GLU A 193 -16.89 -16.48 -9.36
C GLU A 193 -17.14 -14.97 -9.40
N TRP A 194 -18.06 -14.57 -10.27
CA TRP A 194 -18.37 -13.14 -10.51
C TRP A 194 -18.83 -12.38 -9.26
N TRP A 195 -19.39 -13.07 -8.27
CA TRP A 195 -19.89 -12.48 -7.02
C TRP A 195 -18.81 -12.28 -5.96
N VAL A 196 -17.60 -12.81 -6.16
CA VAL A 196 -16.50 -12.79 -5.19
C VAL A 196 -16.15 -11.37 -4.72
N PRO A 197 -16.00 -10.34 -5.59
CA PRO A 197 -15.66 -8.99 -5.12
C PRO A 197 -16.63 -8.43 -4.07
N SER A 198 -17.93 -8.62 -4.27
CA SER A 198 -18.95 -8.20 -3.31
C SER A 198 -18.88 -8.99 -2.00
N LYS A 199 -18.64 -10.30 -2.09
CA LYS A 199 -18.53 -11.17 -0.90
C LYS A 199 -17.28 -10.85 -0.07
N ILE A 200 -16.18 -10.48 -0.72
CA ILE A 200 -14.98 -9.98 -0.04
C ILE A 200 -15.34 -8.79 0.85
N LEU A 201 -16.08 -7.79 0.34
CA LEU A 201 -16.46 -6.62 1.12
C LEU A 201 -17.29 -6.99 2.36
N GLU A 202 -18.27 -7.88 2.20
CA GLU A 202 -19.11 -8.35 3.30
C GLU A 202 -18.27 -9.03 4.40
N ILE A 203 -17.38 -9.94 4.01
CA ILE A 203 -16.48 -10.64 4.93
C ILE A 203 -15.54 -9.64 5.63
N ARG A 204 -14.92 -8.73 4.86
CA ARG A 204 -14.00 -7.72 5.39
C ARG A 204 -14.67 -6.78 6.39
N GLN A 205 -15.92 -6.37 6.14
CA GLN A 205 -16.70 -5.55 7.07
C GLN A 205 -16.93 -6.28 8.39
N ARG A 206 -17.32 -7.56 8.35
CA ARG A 206 -17.55 -8.37 9.55
C ARG A 206 -16.25 -8.66 10.31
N LEU A 207 -15.16 -8.93 9.58
CA LEU A 207 -13.83 -9.13 10.15
C LEU A 207 -13.31 -7.94 10.96
N GLN A 208 -13.80 -6.71 10.71
CA GLN A 208 -13.41 -5.55 11.50
C GLN A 208 -13.67 -5.75 13.00
N HIS A 209 -14.73 -6.48 13.37
CA HIS A 209 -15.05 -6.80 14.76
C HIS A 209 -14.07 -7.79 15.39
N CYS A 210 -13.39 -8.62 14.59
CA CYS A 210 -12.47 -9.62 15.10
C CYS A 210 -11.12 -9.03 15.56
N TRP A 211 -10.70 -7.90 14.97
CA TRP A 211 -9.39 -7.30 15.26
C TRP A 211 -9.44 -5.88 15.82
N ARG A 212 -10.51 -5.10 15.58
CA ARG A 212 -10.59 -3.74 16.14
C ARG A 212 -11.01 -3.78 17.60
N GLY A 213 -10.16 -3.25 18.47
CA GLY A 213 -10.46 -3.09 19.90
C GLY A 213 -10.24 -4.33 20.76
N THR A 214 -9.73 -5.44 20.19
CA THR A 214 -9.30 -6.60 20.98
C THR A 214 -8.00 -6.28 21.74
N GLU A 215 -7.90 -6.75 22.97
CA GLU A 215 -6.65 -6.69 23.77
C GLU A 215 -5.69 -7.84 23.40
N ASP A 216 -6.20 -8.89 22.75
CA ASP A 216 -5.38 -10.01 22.28
C ASP A 216 -4.69 -9.66 20.96
N GLY A 217 -3.40 -9.33 21.04
CA GLY A 217 -2.56 -9.02 19.89
C GLY A 217 -2.46 -10.17 18.87
N TYR A 218 -2.60 -11.42 19.28
CA TYR A 218 -2.60 -12.56 18.36
C TYR A 218 -3.90 -12.63 17.55
N ARG A 219 -5.05 -12.40 18.21
CA ARG A 219 -6.35 -12.31 17.56
C ARG A 219 -6.37 -11.15 16.57
N ALA A 220 -5.87 -9.99 17.00
CA ALA A 220 -5.75 -8.82 16.14
C ALA A 220 -4.89 -9.12 14.90
N ARG A 221 -3.72 -9.73 15.09
CA ARG A 221 -2.79 -10.06 14.00
C ARG A 221 -3.43 -10.99 12.97
N ASP A 222 -3.94 -12.13 13.41
CA ASP A 222 -4.41 -13.18 12.49
C ASP A 222 -5.64 -12.70 11.70
N ALA A 223 -6.61 -12.06 12.36
CA ALA A 223 -7.78 -11.49 11.68
C ALA A 223 -7.42 -10.34 10.73
N LEU A 224 -6.48 -9.46 11.11
CA LEU A 224 -6.04 -8.37 10.25
C LEU A 224 -5.24 -8.87 9.04
N GLN A 225 -4.43 -9.91 9.20
CA GLN A 225 -3.73 -10.54 8.07
C GLN A 225 -4.70 -11.18 7.08
N LEU A 226 -5.79 -11.81 7.55
CA LEU A 226 -6.87 -12.27 6.68
C LEU A 226 -7.54 -11.11 5.94
N ASP A 227 -7.85 -10.01 6.64
CA ASP A 227 -8.44 -8.83 6.00
C ASP A 227 -7.52 -8.21 4.93
N ILE A 228 -6.20 -8.19 5.15
CA ILE A 228 -5.20 -7.77 4.16
C ILE A 228 -5.14 -8.74 2.97
N ALA A 229 -5.16 -10.05 3.22
CA ALA A 229 -5.11 -11.05 2.15
C ALA A 229 -6.37 -10.98 1.26
N LEU A 230 -7.54 -10.77 1.86
CA LEU A 230 -8.80 -10.54 1.14
C LEU A 230 -8.76 -9.28 0.28
N GLU A 231 -8.17 -8.20 0.80
CA GLU A 231 -7.97 -6.95 0.07
C GLU A 231 -7.05 -7.11 -1.15
N GLN A 232 -5.95 -7.84 -1.00
CA GLN A 232 -5.04 -8.15 -2.09
C GLN A 232 -5.71 -9.05 -3.14
N HIS A 233 -6.53 -10.01 -2.71
CA HIS A 233 -7.30 -10.85 -3.62
C HIS A 233 -8.34 -10.04 -4.40
N PHE A 234 -9.06 -9.12 -3.74
CA PHE A 234 -9.97 -8.18 -4.40
C PHE A 234 -9.25 -7.36 -5.48
N ARG A 235 -8.08 -6.79 -5.13
CA ARG A 235 -7.26 -6.02 -6.06
C ARG A 235 -6.93 -6.85 -7.31
N GLY A 236 -6.42 -8.07 -7.14
CA GLY A 236 -6.08 -8.95 -8.25
C GLY A 236 -7.28 -9.29 -9.15
N HIS A 237 -8.47 -9.43 -8.56
CA HIS A 237 -9.70 -9.61 -9.33
C HIS A 237 -10.04 -8.41 -10.21
N VAL A 238 -9.96 -7.19 -9.66
CA VAL A 238 -10.22 -5.97 -10.44
C VAL A 238 -9.14 -5.75 -11.51
N GLU A 239 -7.87 -6.03 -11.21
CA GLU A 239 -6.77 -5.90 -12.18
C GLU A 239 -6.90 -6.85 -13.36
N ALA A 240 -7.50 -8.03 -13.15
CA ALA A 240 -7.78 -8.99 -14.21
C ALA A 240 -8.95 -8.57 -15.13
N MET A 241 -9.75 -7.56 -14.75
CA MET A 241 -10.87 -7.11 -15.55
C MET A 241 -10.42 -6.31 -16.77
N HIS A 242 -11.04 -6.57 -17.92
CA HIS A 242 -10.85 -5.78 -19.14
C HIS A 242 -11.74 -4.52 -19.11
N ILE A 243 -11.34 -3.51 -18.33
CA ILE A 243 -12.12 -2.26 -18.13
C ILE A 243 -12.58 -1.63 -19.45
N GLY A 244 -11.76 -1.65 -20.51
CA GLY A 244 -12.12 -1.10 -21.82
C GLY A 244 -13.22 -1.86 -22.58
N ALA A 245 -13.56 -3.07 -22.16
CA ALA A 245 -14.66 -3.87 -22.72
C ALA A 245 -15.95 -3.78 -21.88
N MET A 246 -15.88 -3.15 -20.69
CA MET A 246 -17.00 -3.01 -19.78
C MET A 246 -17.88 -1.82 -20.19
N ASP A 247 -19.18 -1.93 -19.96
CA ASP A 247 -20.08 -0.80 -20.10
C ASP A 247 -19.96 0.19 -18.92
N ALA A 248 -20.53 1.38 -19.08
CA ALA A 248 -20.44 2.43 -18.08
C ALA A 248 -21.08 2.04 -16.72
N ASN A 249 -22.09 1.17 -16.70
CA ASN A 249 -22.71 0.68 -15.46
C ASN A 249 -21.80 -0.32 -14.74
N GLU A 250 -21.17 -1.21 -15.49
CA GLU A 250 -20.21 -2.19 -14.97
C GLU A 250 -18.99 -1.48 -14.37
N VAL A 251 -18.42 -0.49 -15.07
CA VAL A 251 -17.32 0.32 -14.53
C VAL A 251 -17.77 1.10 -13.30
N SER A 252 -18.97 1.69 -13.30
CA SER A 252 -19.54 2.40 -12.14
C SER A 252 -19.67 1.50 -10.91
N THR A 253 -20.20 0.30 -11.11
CA THR A 253 -20.37 -0.71 -10.05
C THR A 253 -19.02 -1.16 -9.51
N THR A 254 -18.05 -1.40 -10.39
CA THR A 254 -16.70 -1.80 -10.00
C THR A 254 -15.98 -0.70 -9.23
N LEU A 255 -16.13 0.57 -9.64
CA LEU A 255 -15.60 1.71 -8.89
C LEU A 255 -16.23 1.80 -7.50
N TYR A 256 -17.55 1.60 -7.38
CA TYR A 256 -18.21 1.57 -6.09
C TYR A 256 -17.61 0.50 -5.18
N LEU A 257 -17.47 -0.75 -5.67
CA LEU A 257 -16.87 -1.84 -4.89
C LEU A 257 -15.42 -1.53 -4.49
N ALA A 258 -14.63 -0.96 -5.40
CA ALA A 258 -13.22 -0.62 -5.12
C ALA A 258 -13.06 0.50 -4.08
N LEU A 259 -13.94 1.51 -4.11
CA LEU A 259 -13.97 2.58 -3.10
C LEU A 259 -14.41 2.07 -1.74
N GLU A 260 -15.42 1.21 -1.68
CA GLU A 260 -15.85 0.54 -0.44
C GLU A 260 -14.73 -0.35 0.13
N ASN A 261 -14.04 -1.10 -0.74
CA ASN A 261 -12.87 -1.91 -0.37
C ASN A 261 -11.80 -1.07 0.33
N GLY A 262 -11.44 0.07 -0.27
CA GLY A 262 -10.50 1.00 0.34
C GLY A 262 -11.03 1.64 1.62
N ALA A 263 -12.31 2.00 1.69
CA ALA A 263 -12.91 2.65 2.85
C ALA A 263 -12.83 1.77 4.12
N ILE A 264 -12.87 0.44 3.97
CA ILE A 264 -12.67 -0.52 5.06
C ILE A 264 -11.22 -0.48 5.58
N ALA A 265 -10.26 -0.29 4.69
CA ALA A 265 -8.81 -0.49 4.88
C ALA A 265 -8.05 0.58 5.71
N SER A 266 -8.72 1.32 6.57
CA SER A 266 -8.16 2.49 7.28
C SER A 266 -7.85 3.68 6.36
N SER A 267 -8.69 3.91 5.35
CA SER A 267 -8.56 5.10 4.49
C SER A 267 -8.82 6.42 5.25
N GLY A 268 -8.38 7.54 4.69
CA GLY A 268 -8.57 8.87 5.25
C GLY A 268 -10.05 9.32 5.30
N PRO A 269 -10.39 10.35 6.09
CA PRO A 269 -11.74 10.91 6.13
C PRO A 269 -12.23 11.45 4.79
N ALA A 270 -11.32 11.91 3.92
CA ALA A 270 -11.66 12.44 2.59
C ALA A 270 -12.17 11.32 1.68
N LEU A 271 -11.44 10.21 1.57
CA LEU A 271 -11.83 9.10 0.70
C LEU A 271 -13.13 8.43 1.15
N ARG A 272 -13.36 8.30 2.46
CA ARG A 272 -14.67 7.82 2.97
C ARG A 272 -15.83 8.73 2.56
N LYS A 273 -15.64 10.05 2.60
CA LYS A 273 -16.66 11.00 2.14
C LYS A 273 -16.86 10.90 0.63
N ALA A 274 -15.79 10.71 -0.13
CA ALA A 274 -15.86 10.55 -1.58
C ALA A 274 -16.57 9.26 -1.99
N ALA A 275 -16.26 8.13 -1.34
CA ALA A 275 -16.96 6.86 -1.51
C ALA A 275 -18.46 6.99 -1.20
N ALA A 276 -18.81 7.62 -0.07
CA ALA A 276 -20.20 7.85 0.31
C ALA A 276 -20.94 8.82 -0.64
N LEU A 277 -20.24 9.79 -1.23
CA LEU A 277 -20.82 10.64 -2.28
C LEU A 277 -21.09 9.82 -3.54
N TRP A 278 -20.09 9.09 -4.04
CA TRP A 278 -20.23 8.26 -5.23
C TRP A 278 -21.34 7.22 -5.09
N SER A 279 -21.41 6.54 -3.95
CA SER A 279 -22.48 5.59 -3.63
C SER A 279 -23.88 6.20 -3.77
N ARG A 280 -24.10 7.39 -3.19
CA ARG A 280 -25.39 8.11 -3.29
C ARG A 280 -25.71 8.51 -4.72
N VAL A 281 -24.75 9.07 -5.43
CA VAL A 281 -24.93 9.50 -6.83
C VAL A 281 -25.27 8.32 -7.74
N ASN A 282 -24.60 7.19 -7.55
CA ASN A 282 -24.86 5.97 -8.31
C ASN A 282 -26.27 5.40 -7.99
N ALA A 283 -26.71 5.46 -6.73
CA ALA A 283 -28.04 5.02 -6.32
C ALA A 283 -29.18 5.91 -6.86
N GLU A 284 -28.95 7.22 -6.97
CA GLU A 284 -29.96 8.19 -7.42
C GLU A 284 -30.19 8.22 -8.95
N GLY A 285 -29.26 7.69 -9.75
CA GLY A 285 -29.30 7.85 -11.21
C GLY A 285 -30.36 7.01 -11.95
N GLY A 286 -30.66 5.80 -11.49
CA GLY A 286 -31.56 4.88 -12.21
C GLY A 286 -31.06 4.48 -13.62
N GLU A 287 -31.97 3.96 -14.46
CA GLU A 287 -31.66 3.40 -15.79
C GLU A 287 -31.35 4.46 -16.86
N GLY A 288 -31.88 5.68 -16.73
CA GLY A 288 -31.72 6.78 -17.71
C GLY A 288 -30.56 7.74 -17.45
N ARG A 289 -29.74 7.48 -16.42
CA ARG A 289 -28.79 8.46 -15.85
C ARG A 289 -27.78 9.03 -16.84
N TRP A 290 -27.33 8.22 -17.80
CA TRP A 290 -26.33 8.63 -18.79
C TRP A 290 -26.84 9.64 -19.81
N GLY A 291 -28.16 9.85 -19.89
CA GLY A 291 -28.78 10.91 -20.70
C GLY A 291 -29.32 12.09 -19.89
N ASP A 292 -29.29 12.02 -18.55
CA ASP A 292 -29.78 13.08 -17.68
C ASP A 292 -28.67 14.11 -17.40
N ALA A 293 -28.80 15.28 -18.00
CA ALA A 293 -27.83 16.37 -17.83
C ALA A 293 -27.66 16.83 -16.37
N SER A 294 -28.68 16.71 -15.52
CA SER A 294 -28.60 17.07 -14.11
C SER A 294 -27.78 16.04 -13.34
N TRP A 295 -28.04 14.75 -13.58
CA TRP A 295 -27.28 13.66 -12.98
C TRP A 295 -25.82 13.68 -13.44
N LEU A 296 -25.56 13.85 -14.74
CA LEU A 296 -24.21 13.88 -15.30
C LEU A 296 -23.32 14.95 -14.65
N ARG A 297 -23.86 16.14 -14.34
CA ARG A 297 -23.13 17.19 -13.62
C ARG A 297 -22.77 16.78 -12.20
N VAL A 298 -23.70 16.15 -11.49
CA VAL A 298 -23.47 15.66 -10.13
C VAL A 298 -22.46 14.49 -10.15
N ALA A 299 -22.57 13.57 -11.11
CA ALA A 299 -21.64 12.47 -11.31
C ALA A 299 -20.23 12.98 -11.64
N SER A 300 -20.11 13.99 -12.51
CA SER A 300 -18.82 14.62 -12.83
C SER A 300 -18.17 15.22 -11.58
N ALA A 301 -18.92 16.01 -10.80
CA ALA A 301 -18.42 16.58 -9.54
C ALA A 301 -18.04 15.50 -8.51
N ALA A 302 -18.81 14.42 -8.42
CA ALA A 302 -18.51 13.31 -7.52
C ALA A 302 -17.24 12.55 -7.95
N LEU A 303 -17.06 12.28 -9.23
CA LEU A 303 -15.84 11.65 -9.77
C LEU A 303 -14.61 12.54 -9.58
N GLN A 304 -14.74 13.86 -9.76
CA GLN A 304 -13.66 14.80 -9.44
C GLN A 304 -13.30 14.77 -7.95
N PHE A 305 -14.29 14.73 -7.07
CA PHE A 305 -14.04 14.62 -5.63
C PHE A 305 -13.38 13.29 -5.26
N VAL A 306 -13.77 12.18 -5.89
CA VAL A 306 -13.09 10.88 -5.75
C VAL A 306 -11.64 10.98 -6.22
N ALA A 307 -11.38 11.55 -7.40
CA ALA A 307 -10.02 11.73 -7.90
C ALA A 307 -9.15 12.53 -6.92
N LEU A 308 -9.60 13.70 -6.48
CA LEU A 308 -8.88 14.55 -5.53
C LEU A 308 -8.62 13.86 -4.19
N ALA A 309 -9.58 13.06 -3.70
CA ALA A 309 -9.42 12.30 -2.47
C ALA A 309 -8.38 11.18 -2.62
N LEU A 310 -8.36 10.48 -3.76
CA LEU A 310 -7.37 9.45 -4.07
C LEU A 310 -5.97 10.06 -4.20
N GLU A 311 -5.82 11.15 -4.96
CA GLU A 311 -4.56 11.87 -5.12
C GLU A 311 -4.02 12.34 -3.78
N SER A 312 -4.83 13.06 -3.00
CA SER A 312 -4.41 13.58 -1.70
C SER A 312 -3.96 12.47 -0.76
N GLU A 313 -4.62 11.31 -0.78
CA GLU A 313 -4.31 10.20 0.12
C GLU A 313 -3.05 9.44 -0.31
N MET A 314 -2.88 9.22 -1.62
CA MET A 314 -1.70 8.53 -2.16
C MET A 314 -0.45 9.42 -2.16
N ASP A 315 -0.59 10.71 -2.41
CA ASP A 315 0.52 11.67 -2.32
C ASP A 315 1.00 11.81 -0.86
N GLU A 316 0.08 11.83 0.12
CA GLU A 316 0.42 11.83 1.56
C GLU A 316 1.18 10.55 1.94
N LEU A 317 0.74 9.39 1.43
CA LEU A 317 1.40 8.11 1.67
C LEU A 317 2.80 8.07 1.04
N ALA A 318 2.93 8.43 -0.23
CA ALA A 318 4.20 8.45 -0.94
C ALA A 318 5.22 9.34 -0.21
N ALA A 319 4.81 10.55 0.18
CA ALA A 319 5.65 11.47 0.93
C ALA A 319 6.05 10.91 2.32
N ALA A 320 5.14 10.22 3.01
CA ALA A 320 5.40 9.66 4.33
C ALA A 320 6.44 8.52 4.31
N VAL A 321 6.52 7.75 3.23
CA VAL A 321 7.43 6.59 3.13
C VAL A 321 8.74 6.89 2.41
N GLN A 322 8.77 7.89 1.51
CA GLN A 322 9.94 8.20 0.69
C GLN A 322 11.16 8.62 1.52
N ALA A 323 11.01 9.59 2.43
CA ALA A 323 12.14 10.07 3.23
C ALA A 323 12.71 8.99 4.18
N PRO A 324 11.89 8.19 4.90
CA PRO A 324 12.40 7.04 5.63
C PRO A 324 13.11 6.01 4.74
N ALA A 325 12.61 5.75 3.53
CA ALA A 325 13.22 4.81 2.61
C ALA A 325 14.62 5.27 2.17
N GLU A 326 14.80 6.55 1.85
CA GLU A 326 16.11 7.13 1.52
C GLU A 326 17.09 7.05 2.70
N LEU A 327 16.62 7.36 3.92
CA LEU A 327 17.46 7.31 5.13
C LEU A 327 17.89 5.88 5.48
N ILE A 328 16.93 4.95 5.55
CA ILE A 328 17.18 3.55 5.93
C ILE A 328 17.93 2.83 4.80
N GLY A 329 17.47 3.00 3.56
CA GLY A 329 18.08 2.41 2.37
C GLY A 329 19.50 2.92 2.13
N GLY A 330 19.72 4.23 2.30
CA GLY A 330 21.05 4.83 2.20
C GLY A 330 22.02 4.28 3.26
N ALA A 331 21.56 4.15 4.51
CA ALA A 331 22.35 3.50 5.57
C ALA A 331 22.63 2.01 5.26
N GLY A 332 21.67 1.33 4.64
CA GLY A 332 21.77 -0.06 4.17
C GLY A 332 22.53 -0.24 2.85
N ARG A 333 22.99 0.84 2.21
CA ARG A 333 23.63 0.83 0.88
C ARG A 333 22.79 0.15 -0.20
N ALA A 334 21.47 0.31 -0.12
CA ALA A 334 20.58 -0.09 -1.20
C ALA A 334 20.92 0.71 -2.47
N ASP A 335 20.74 0.09 -3.64
CA ASP A 335 20.95 0.76 -4.93
C ASP A 335 20.03 2.00 -5.00
N PRO A 336 20.56 3.20 -5.30
CA PRO A 336 19.75 4.40 -5.48
C PRO A 336 18.59 4.22 -6.44
N ALA A 337 18.71 3.35 -7.47
CA ALA A 337 17.64 3.05 -8.40
C ALA A 337 16.37 2.50 -7.71
N TYR A 338 16.51 1.74 -6.62
CA TYR A 338 15.37 1.24 -5.83
C TYR A 338 14.83 2.26 -4.82
N LEU A 339 15.56 3.34 -4.54
CA LEU A 339 15.18 4.34 -3.55
C LEU A 339 14.44 5.53 -4.18
N THR A 340 14.87 5.99 -5.36
CA THR A 340 14.35 7.22 -5.99
C THR A 340 12.82 7.25 -6.15
N ASN A 341 12.20 6.09 -6.37
CA ASN A 341 10.76 5.95 -6.63
C ASN A 341 10.03 5.11 -5.57
N PHE A 342 10.63 4.89 -4.40
CA PHE A 342 10.10 3.96 -3.39
C PHE A 342 8.65 4.27 -2.98
N GLY A 343 8.34 5.55 -2.74
CA GLY A 343 6.99 5.98 -2.38
C GLY A 343 5.97 5.76 -3.48
N GLU A 344 6.36 5.88 -4.74
CA GLU A 344 5.49 5.67 -5.90
C GLU A 344 5.24 4.18 -6.14
N GLU A 345 6.27 3.35 -5.99
CA GLU A 345 6.11 1.90 -6.00
C GLU A 345 5.24 1.42 -4.84
N THR A 346 5.29 2.10 -3.70
CA THR A 346 4.35 1.84 -2.59
C THR A 346 2.91 2.16 -2.97
N VAL A 347 2.67 3.27 -3.69
CA VAL A 347 1.34 3.65 -4.21
C VAL A 347 0.86 2.68 -5.30
N ARG A 348 1.72 2.26 -6.22
CA ARG A 348 1.41 1.22 -7.24
C ARG A 348 1.10 -0.14 -6.62
N GLY A 349 1.75 -0.44 -5.50
CA GLY A 349 1.47 -1.60 -4.67
C GLY A 349 0.16 -1.50 -3.87
N HIS A 350 -0.46 -0.33 -3.82
CA HIS A 350 -1.62 -0.07 -2.97
C HIS A 350 -2.93 -0.60 -3.59
N PRO A 351 -3.84 -1.19 -2.81
CA PRO A 351 -5.14 -1.68 -3.31
C PRO A 351 -6.02 -0.63 -3.99
N LEU A 352 -5.89 0.64 -3.59
CA LEU A 352 -6.61 1.77 -4.21
C LEU A 352 -6.12 2.13 -5.61
N PHE A 353 -4.98 1.59 -6.06
CA PHE A 353 -4.43 1.89 -7.38
C PHE A 353 -5.43 1.57 -8.50
N VAL A 354 -6.21 0.49 -8.35
CA VAL A 354 -7.23 0.09 -9.32
C VAL A 354 -8.35 1.13 -9.52
N CYS A 355 -8.63 1.96 -8.52
CA CYS A 355 -9.64 3.01 -8.61
C CYS A 355 -9.29 4.05 -9.67
N SER A 356 -8.00 4.29 -9.91
CA SER A 356 -7.54 5.30 -10.86
C SER A 356 -8.06 5.05 -12.28
N ARG A 357 -7.82 3.84 -12.81
CA ARG A 357 -8.27 3.44 -14.15
C ARG A 357 -9.80 3.46 -14.27
N LEU A 358 -10.51 3.08 -13.21
CA LEU A 358 -11.97 3.08 -13.16
C LEU A 358 -12.53 4.52 -13.16
N VAL A 359 -11.94 5.42 -12.38
CA VAL A 359 -12.30 6.85 -12.36
C VAL A 359 -12.07 7.46 -13.74
N GLN A 360 -10.93 7.20 -14.36
CA GLN A 360 -10.61 7.72 -15.69
C GLN A 360 -11.62 7.26 -16.76
N ALA A 361 -11.93 5.96 -16.81
CA ALA A 361 -12.91 5.42 -17.75
C ALA A 361 -14.31 6.04 -17.58
N LEU A 362 -14.75 6.24 -16.33
CA LEU A 362 -16.04 6.88 -16.05
C LEU A 362 -16.04 8.37 -16.35
N GLN A 363 -14.95 9.08 -16.01
CA GLN A 363 -14.81 10.50 -16.36
C GLN A 363 -14.89 10.70 -17.87
N GLY A 364 -14.22 9.85 -18.66
CA GLY A 364 -14.32 9.87 -20.12
C GLY A 364 -15.77 9.74 -20.60
N THR A 365 -16.50 8.76 -20.06
CA THR A 365 -17.91 8.52 -20.39
C THR A 365 -18.81 9.70 -20.02
N VAL A 366 -18.71 10.20 -18.79
CA VAL A 366 -19.52 11.32 -18.29
C VAL A 366 -19.25 12.60 -19.10
N ARG A 367 -17.97 12.89 -19.39
CA ARG A 367 -17.58 14.07 -20.18
C ARG A 367 -18.10 13.98 -21.61
N GLN A 368 -17.99 12.81 -22.24
CA GLN A 368 -18.54 12.58 -23.57
C GLN A 368 -20.05 12.80 -23.60
N ALA A 369 -20.78 12.26 -22.62
CA ALA A 369 -22.23 12.44 -22.50
C ALA A 369 -22.63 13.91 -22.26
N MET A 370 -21.78 14.69 -21.58
CA MET A 370 -21.97 16.13 -21.36
C MET A 370 -21.54 17.01 -22.55
N GLY A 371 -20.84 16.46 -23.54
CA GLY A 371 -20.26 17.23 -24.65
C GLY A 371 -19.13 18.18 -24.21
N VAL A 372 -18.39 17.83 -23.14
CA VAL A 372 -17.21 18.57 -22.66
C VAL A 372 -16.03 18.30 -23.59
N GLY A 373 -15.11 19.25 -23.74
CA GLY A 373 -13.90 19.07 -24.55
C GLY A 373 -12.99 17.93 -24.04
N PRO A 374 -12.06 17.45 -24.86
CA PRO A 374 -11.30 16.21 -24.63
C PRO A 374 -10.09 16.42 -23.71
N TRP A 375 -9.75 17.66 -23.36
CA TRP A 375 -8.60 17.93 -22.49
C TRP A 375 -8.93 17.65 -21.04
N THR A 376 -8.12 16.79 -20.42
CA THR A 376 -8.21 16.43 -19.00
C THR A 376 -7.01 16.99 -18.27
N LEU A 377 -7.27 17.72 -17.19
CA LEU A 377 -6.23 18.23 -16.29
C LEU A 377 -5.92 17.16 -15.22
N VAL A 378 -4.70 16.64 -15.23
CA VAL A 378 -4.21 15.63 -14.28
C VAL A 378 -3.44 16.28 -13.14
N SER A 379 -2.67 17.33 -13.41
CA SER A 379 -2.04 18.18 -12.39
C SER A 379 -2.25 19.64 -12.75
N ALA A 380 -2.80 20.43 -11.83
CA ALA A 380 -3.06 21.86 -12.02
C ALA A 380 -1.77 22.72 -12.04
N GLY A 381 -0.62 22.11 -11.75
CA GLY A 381 0.66 22.79 -11.60
C GLY A 381 0.74 23.70 -10.37
N ARG A 382 1.89 24.34 -10.19
CA ARG A 382 2.23 25.13 -8.99
C ARG A 382 1.27 26.28 -8.70
N SER A 383 0.67 26.87 -9.73
CA SER A 383 -0.30 27.96 -9.57
C SER A 383 -1.66 27.47 -9.04
N GLY A 384 -1.95 26.17 -9.15
CA GLY A 384 -3.26 25.59 -8.89
C GLY A 384 -4.34 26.04 -9.88
N ALA A 385 -4.02 26.90 -10.84
CA ALA A 385 -4.96 27.53 -11.76
C ALA A 385 -4.98 26.85 -13.13
N GLY A 386 -4.32 25.69 -13.31
CA GLY A 386 -4.22 25.04 -14.61
C GLY A 386 -3.43 25.87 -15.62
N THR A 387 -2.47 26.68 -15.15
CA THR A 387 -1.66 27.55 -16.00
C THR A 387 -0.17 27.36 -15.75
N ALA A 388 0.62 27.37 -16.83
CA ALA A 388 2.06 27.27 -16.79
C ALA A 388 2.71 28.13 -17.87
N ARG A 389 3.88 28.70 -17.57
CA ARG A 389 4.63 29.56 -18.49
C ARG A 389 6.05 29.07 -18.63
N GLY A 390 6.51 28.92 -19.86
CA GLY A 390 7.86 28.45 -20.15
C GLY A 390 8.20 28.53 -21.64
N ALA A 391 9.39 28.08 -22.00
CA ALA A 391 9.81 27.90 -23.38
C ALA A 391 9.12 26.66 -23.95
N LEU A 392 8.60 26.74 -25.16
CA LEU A 392 7.94 25.61 -25.79
C LEU A 392 8.97 24.53 -26.19
N ALA A 393 8.67 23.26 -25.93
CA ALA A 393 9.41 22.13 -26.47
C ALA A 393 8.43 21.11 -27.05
N VAL A 394 8.70 20.58 -28.24
CA VAL A 394 7.91 19.52 -28.86
C VAL A 394 8.81 18.30 -29.00
N ASN A 395 8.76 17.43 -27.99
CA ASN A 395 9.63 16.27 -27.84
C ASN A 395 8.86 15.19 -27.08
N GLU A 396 9.21 13.93 -27.32
CA GLU A 396 8.70 12.86 -26.47
C GLU A 396 9.35 12.93 -25.10
N LEU A 397 8.55 12.80 -24.02
CA LEU A 397 9.09 12.84 -22.65
C LEU A 397 10.12 11.73 -22.40
N SER A 398 9.97 10.59 -23.07
CA SER A 398 10.92 9.47 -23.05
C SER A 398 12.30 9.81 -23.63
N GLU A 399 12.39 10.76 -24.57
CA GLU A 399 13.67 11.24 -25.13
C GLU A 399 14.42 12.18 -24.18
N LEU A 400 13.71 12.77 -23.21
CA LEU A 400 14.27 13.70 -22.23
C LEU A 400 14.74 13.02 -20.94
N GLN A 401 14.78 11.69 -20.92
CA GLN A 401 15.22 10.93 -19.76
C GLN A 401 16.75 10.96 -19.58
N GLY A 402 17.19 10.89 -18.33
CA GLY A 402 18.60 10.87 -17.96
C GLY A 402 19.32 12.23 -18.10
N ALA A 403 20.65 12.20 -17.93
CA ALA A 403 21.46 13.41 -17.79
C ALA A 403 21.48 14.30 -19.04
N ALA A 404 21.46 13.70 -20.24
CA ALA A 404 21.46 14.45 -21.49
C ALA A 404 20.16 15.22 -21.70
N GLY A 405 19.00 14.58 -21.45
CA GLY A 405 17.70 15.22 -21.51
C GLY A 405 17.56 16.34 -20.47
N ALA A 406 18.01 16.11 -19.23
CA ALA A 406 18.02 17.15 -18.20
C ALA A 406 18.86 18.38 -18.61
N ALA A 407 19.99 18.20 -19.28
CA ALA A 407 20.80 19.31 -19.78
C ALA A 407 20.10 20.08 -20.92
N ALA A 408 19.40 19.37 -21.81
CA ALA A 408 18.61 19.98 -22.87
C ALA A 408 17.46 20.83 -22.29
N VAL A 409 16.73 20.29 -21.31
CA VAL A 409 15.67 21.01 -20.58
C VAL A 409 16.23 22.24 -19.86
N ALA A 410 17.38 22.12 -19.18
CA ALA A 410 17.99 23.26 -18.48
C ALA A 410 18.36 24.40 -19.45
N THR A 411 18.82 24.07 -20.66
CA THR A 411 19.13 25.05 -21.70
C THR A 411 17.87 25.79 -22.15
N LEU A 412 16.78 25.06 -22.41
CA LEU A 412 15.50 25.64 -22.81
C LEU A 412 14.86 26.48 -21.69
N ALA A 413 14.90 25.97 -20.46
CA ALA A 413 14.42 26.68 -19.28
C ALA A 413 15.13 28.04 -19.09
N GLY A 414 16.39 28.16 -19.53
CA GLY A 414 17.15 29.40 -19.51
C GLY A 414 16.52 30.55 -20.29
N TYR A 415 15.70 30.28 -21.31
CA TYR A 415 15.04 31.31 -22.12
C TYR A 415 13.82 31.95 -21.45
N ALA A 416 13.09 31.18 -20.64
CA ALA A 416 11.75 31.58 -20.17
C ALA A 416 11.45 31.22 -18.70
N GLY A 417 12.43 30.71 -17.95
CA GLY A 417 12.28 30.31 -16.54
C GLY A 417 11.69 28.92 -16.31
N GLY A 418 11.38 28.19 -17.39
CA GLY A 418 10.83 26.83 -17.36
C GLY A 418 10.53 26.33 -18.78
N VAL A 419 10.12 25.07 -18.92
CA VAL A 419 9.78 24.43 -20.21
C VAL A 419 8.33 23.94 -20.20
N VAL A 420 7.57 24.29 -21.25
CA VAL A 420 6.25 23.72 -21.57
C VAL A 420 6.47 22.66 -22.65
N LEU A 421 6.39 21.40 -22.26
CA LEU A 421 6.60 20.26 -23.13
C LEU A 421 5.29 19.80 -23.76
N VAL A 422 5.30 19.58 -25.07
CA VAL A 422 4.24 18.92 -25.84
C VAL A 422 4.78 17.57 -26.29
N SER A 423 4.19 16.49 -25.78
CA SER A 423 4.60 15.09 -26.01
C SER A 423 3.52 14.35 -26.80
N GLY A 424 3.92 13.62 -27.84
CA GLY A 424 2.97 12.85 -28.66
C GLY A 424 2.54 11.53 -28.02
N GLY A 425 3.35 11.00 -27.12
CA GLY A 425 3.08 9.82 -26.32
C GLY A 425 3.54 10.00 -24.88
N LEU A 426 2.91 9.23 -23.99
CA LEU A 426 3.30 9.13 -22.59
C LEU A 426 2.84 7.77 -22.05
N ASP A 427 3.77 7.00 -21.49
CA ASP A 427 3.54 5.64 -20.97
C ASP A 427 3.21 5.61 -19.47
N GLY A 428 3.48 6.72 -18.76
CA GLY A 428 3.17 6.88 -17.35
C GLY A 428 4.26 6.40 -16.40
N LEU A 429 5.38 5.93 -16.94
CA LEU A 429 6.59 5.52 -16.22
C LEU A 429 7.70 6.57 -16.31
N GLU A 430 7.57 7.58 -17.17
CA GLU A 430 8.60 8.58 -17.38
C GLU A 430 8.70 9.59 -16.22
N ASP A 431 9.94 9.97 -15.88
CA ASP A 431 10.19 11.04 -14.92
C ASP A 431 10.06 12.42 -15.60
N ILE A 432 9.77 13.46 -14.82
CA ILE A 432 9.67 14.84 -15.29
C ILE A 432 10.98 15.56 -14.98
N PRO A 433 11.81 15.89 -16.00
CA PRO A 433 13.11 16.51 -15.76
C PRO A 433 12.98 17.87 -15.05
N PRO A 434 13.93 18.21 -14.17
CA PRO A 434 13.96 19.51 -13.52
C PRO A 434 13.95 20.66 -14.54
N GLY A 435 13.03 21.62 -14.35
CA GLY A 435 12.85 22.76 -15.25
C GLY A 435 11.66 22.63 -16.19
N VAL A 436 11.09 21.43 -16.36
CA VAL A 436 9.77 21.27 -16.99
C VAL A 436 8.70 21.78 -16.04
N VAL A 437 7.89 22.74 -16.50
CA VAL A 437 6.79 23.35 -15.74
C VAL A 437 5.42 22.90 -16.23
N ALA A 438 5.34 22.33 -17.44
CA ALA A 438 4.15 21.70 -17.96
C ALA A 438 4.48 20.55 -18.93
N VAL A 439 3.64 19.52 -18.94
CA VAL A 439 3.61 18.44 -19.92
C VAL A 439 2.18 18.35 -20.48
N LEU A 440 2.06 18.53 -21.78
CA LEU A 440 0.82 18.42 -22.55
C LEU A 440 0.95 17.19 -23.43
N SER A 441 0.08 16.20 -23.25
CA SER A 441 0.21 14.91 -23.93
C SER A 441 -1.05 14.51 -24.68
N ARG A 442 -0.88 13.75 -25.75
CA ARG A 442 -1.98 13.04 -26.42
C ARG A 442 -2.42 11.81 -25.63
N SER A 443 -1.49 11.12 -25.00
CA SER A 443 -1.78 9.88 -24.29
C SER A 443 -2.49 10.18 -22.98
N GLU A 444 -3.56 9.44 -22.73
CA GLU A 444 -4.15 9.36 -21.39
C GLU A 444 -3.18 8.69 -20.43
N VAL A 445 -3.12 9.20 -19.21
CA VAL A 445 -2.27 8.66 -18.15
C VAL A 445 -3.13 8.34 -16.94
N ASP A 446 -2.79 7.27 -16.26
CA ASP A 446 -3.43 6.88 -15.01
C ASP A 446 -3.20 7.98 -13.94
N LEU A 447 -4.23 8.36 -13.17
CA LEU A 447 -4.19 9.40 -12.13
C LEU A 447 -3.07 9.17 -11.09
N LEU A 448 -2.75 7.91 -10.83
CA LEU A 448 -1.76 7.44 -9.86
C LEU A 448 -0.49 6.90 -10.56
N SER A 449 -0.34 7.13 -11.87
CA SER A 449 0.89 6.84 -12.61
C SER A 449 2.09 7.61 -12.03
N HIS A 450 3.30 7.13 -12.33
CA HIS A 450 4.53 7.75 -11.82
C HIS A 450 4.65 9.20 -12.32
N VAL A 451 4.44 9.42 -13.61
CA VAL A 451 4.43 10.78 -14.19
C VAL A 451 3.40 11.70 -13.52
N ALA A 452 2.22 11.20 -13.14
CA ALA A 452 1.17 12.00 -12.53
C ALA A 452 1.55 12.40 -11.09
N LEU A 453 2.09 11.45 -10.30
CA LEU A 453 2.66 11.76 -8.99
C LEU A 453 3.82 12.75 -9.10
N ARG A 454 4.76 12.56 -10.03
CA ARG A 454 5.88 13.47 -10.27
C ARG A 454 5.40 14.87 -10.66
N ALA A 455 4.38 14.97 -11.50
CA ALA A 455 3.80 16.26 -11.89
C ALA A 455 3.27 17.01 -10.67
N ARG A 456 2.51 16.34 -9.79
CA ARG A 456 1.98 16.95 -8.57
C ARG A 456 3.08 17.34 -7.58
N GLN A 457 4.04 16.45 -7.34
CA GLN A 457 5.15 16.68 -6.39
C GLN A 457 6.09 17.82 -6.85
N SER A 458 6.41 17.88 -8.13
CA SER A 458 7.24 18.96 -8.69
C SER A 458 6.47 20.28 -8.89
N GLY A 459 5.13 20.20 -8.91
CA GLY A 459 4.23 21.29 -9.27
C GLY A 459 4.23 21.60 -10.77
N ALA A 460 4.56 20.62 -11.62
CA ALA A 460 4.37 20.72 -13.06
C ALA A 460 2.89 20.54 -13.43
N LEU A 461 2.41 21.32 -14.37
CA LEU A 461 1.10 21.12 -14.97
C LEU A 461 1.14 19.86 -15.85
N LEU A 462 0.14 18.99 -15.75
CA LEU A 462 0.02 17.80 -16.60
C LEU A 462 -1.41 17.75 -17.15
N ALA A 463 -1.53 17.75 -18.48
CA ALA A 463 -2.81 17.64 -19.15
C ALA A 463 -2.74 16.70 -20.35
N THR A 464 -3.83 15.97 -20.59
CA THR A 464 -3.92 14.93 -21.62
C THR A 464 -5.11 15.14 -22.55
N CYS A 465 -4.99 14.80 -23.83
CA CYS A 465 -6.06 14.91 -24.82
C CYS A 465 -6.23 13.60 -25.61
N SER A 466 -7.27 12.82 -25.31
CA SER A 466 -7.53 11.54 -25.99
C SER A 466 -8.09 11.68 -27.41
N ASP A 467 -8.64 12.85 -27.78
CA ASP A 467 -9.18 13.06 -29.13
C ASP A 467 -8.06 13.31 -30.15
N THR A 468 -8.04 12.49 -31.21
CA THR A 468 -7.01 12.56 -32.24
C THR A 468 -7.09 13.80 -33.10
N THR A 469 -8.30 14.29 -33.36
CA THR A 469 -8.57 15.43 -34.23
C THR A 469 -8.19 16.71 -33.51
N GLN A 470 -8.66 16.88 -32.27
CA GLN A 470 -8.34 18.06 -31.45
C GLN A 470 -6.85 18.11 -31.09
N TRP A 471 -6.20 16.97 -30.91
CA TRP A 471 -4.74 16.93 -30.76
C TRP A 471 -4.01 17.44 -32.02
N ALA A 472 -4.47 17.04 -33.21
CA ALA A 472 -3.86 17.49 -34.46
C ALA A 472 -4.08 18.99 -34.71
N GLU A 473 -5.27 19.51 -34.39
CA GLU A 473 -5.57 20.95 -34.42
C GLU A 473 -4.66 21.72 -33.45
N PHE A 474 -4.52 21.23 -32.21
CA PHE A 474 -3.61 21.81 -31.23
C PHE A 474 -2.15 21.83 -31.72
N LEU A 475 -1.65 20.75 -32.31
CA LEU A 475 -0.30 20.72 -32.88
C LEU A 475 -0.12 21.72 -34.04
N ALA A 476 -1.16 21.93 -34.85
CA ALA A 476 -1.12 22.93 -35.91
C ALA A 476 -0.97 24.35 -35.35
N ASP A 477 -1.69 24.68 -34.27
CA ASP A 477 -1.56 25.97 -33.59
C ASP A 477 -0.15 26.17 -33.00
N VAL A 478 0.39 25.12 -32.37
CA VAL A 478 1.73 25.10 -31.76
C VAL A 478 2.84 25.17 -32.81
N SER A 479 2.63 24.66 -34.03
CA SER A 479 3.67 24.61 -35.09
C SER A 479 4.19 26.00 -35.53
N SER A 480 3.43 27.05 -35.25
CA SER A 480 3.80 28.44 -35.52
C SER A 480 4.77 29.05 -34.49
N LEU A 481 5.05 28.32 -33.40
CA LEU A 481 5.85 28.73 -32.26
C LEU A 481 7.23 28.04 -32.32
N THR A 482 8.27 28.72 -31.84
CA THR A 482 9.64 28.21 -31.82
C THR A 482 10.08 27.83 -30.40
N GLY A 483 11.14 27.02 -30.27
CA GLY A 483 11.63 26.58 -28.96
C GLY A 483 12.18 27.70 -28.06
N GLU A 484 12.40 28.89 -28.61
CA GLU A 484 12.80 30.10 -27.86
C GLU A 484 11.60 30.96 -27.45
N ASP A 485 10.42 30.72 -28.04
CA ASP A 485 9.22 31.47 -27.71
C ASP A 485 8.73 31.09 -26.30
N CYS A 486 8.54 32.12 -25.47
CA CYS A 486 7.85 31.95 -24.20
C CYS A 486 6.35 31.84 -24.46
N VAL A 487 5.75 30.79 -23.93
CA VAL A 487 4.32 30.48 -24.06
C VAL A 487 3.65 30.45 -22.70
N LEU A 488 2.38 30.82 -22.66
CA LEU A 488 1.46 30.57 -21.55
C LEU A 488 0.49 29.48 -21.99
N ALA A 489 0.58 28.31 -21.37
CA ALA A 489 -0.42 27.25 -21.50
C ALA A 489 -1.47 27.41 -20.40
N SER A 490 -2.75 27.32 -20.77
CA SER A 490 -3.89 27.36 -19.87
C SER A 490 -4.85 26.21 -20.20
N VAL A 491 -5.23 25.43 -19.20
CA VAL A 491 -6.15 24.31 -19.33
C VAL A 491 -7.40 24.61 -18.50
N ASP A 492 -8.54 24.73 -19.18
CA ASP A 492 -9.84 24.82 -18.53
C ASP A 492 -10.36 23.40 -18.28
N ALA A 493 -10.27 22.96 -17.02
CA ALA A 493 -10.69 21.62 -16.63
C ALA A 493 -12.22 21.40 -16.75
N GLU A 494 -13.02 22.47 -16.59
CA GLU A 494 -14.49 22.41 -16.64
C GLU A 494 -14.97 22.34 -18.09
N ALA A 495 -14.42 23.18 -18.96
CA ALA A 495 -14.75 23.19 -20.39
C ALA A 495 -14.04 22.07 -21.17
N GLY A 496 -12.93 21.54 -20.64
CA GLY A 496 -12.11 20.54 -21.31
C GLY A 496 -11.34 21.11 -22.50
N LEU A 497 -10.90 22.37 -22.39
CA LEU A 497 -10.25 23.12 -23.45
C LEU A 497 -8.83 23.50 -23.04
N ILE A 498 -7.97 23.69 -24.04
CA ILE A 498 -6.63 24.22 -23.87
C ILE A 498 -6.47 25.50 -24.68
N SER A 499 -5.69 26.44 -24.16
CA SER A 499 -5.14 27.55 -24.93
C SER A 499 -3.63 27.64 -24.73
N ILE A 500 -2.92 28.01 -25.80
CA ILE A 500 -1.50 28.30 -25.76
C ILE A 500 -1.24 29.62 -26.48
N GLU A 501 -0.67 30.58 -25.77
CA GLU A 501 -0.47 31.94 -26.28
C GLU A 501 0.98 32.39 -26.10
N LYS A 502 1.52 33.18 -27.04
CA LYS A 502 2.83 33.82 -26.86
C LYS A 502 2.79 34.78 -25.68
N ALA A 503 3.68 34.56 -24.72
CA ALA A 503 3.82 35.37 -23.54
C ALA A 503 5.11 36.20 -23.59
N LYS A 504 5.12 37.36 -22.91
CA LYS A 504 6.36 38.10 -22.68
C LYS A 504 7.22 37.32 -21.69
N VAL A 505 8.50 37.18 -22.00
CA VAL A 505 9.51 36.66 -21.06
C VAL A 505 9.52 37.57 -19.84
N VAL A 506 9.03 37.06 -18.72
CA VAL A 506 9.23 37.69 -17.42
C VAL A 506 10.47 37.02 -16.85
N LYS A 507 11.56 37.76 -16.67
CA LYS A 507 12.73 37.26 -15.93
C LYS A 507 12.27 36.88 -14.52
N GLN A 508 11.95 35.61 -14.31
CA GLN A 508 11.85 35.06 -12.97
C GLN A 508 13.27 34.89 -12.43
N ALA A 509 13.45 35.23 -11.15
CA ALA A 509 14.68 34.92 -10.44
C ALA A 509 14.97 33.41 -10.57
N PRO A 510 16.24 33.00 -10.70
CA PRO A 510 16.58 31.60 -10.92
C PRO A 510 15.92 30.72 -9.86
N VAL A 511 15.26 29.66 -10.35
CA VAL A 511 14.71 28.60 -9.51
C VAL A 511 15.91 27.90 -8.88
N THR A 512 16.30 28.31 -7.67
CA THR A 512 16.94 27.35 -6.77
C THR A 512 15.90 26.27 -6.56
N SER A 513 16.21 25.02 -6.96
CA SER A 513 15.54 23.87 -6.38
C SER A 513 15.46 24.15 -4.89
N ALA A 514 14.25 24.22 -4.33
CA ALA A 514 14.15 24.28 -2.89
C ALA A 514 14.98 23.10 -2.40
N ALA A 515 16.05 23.39 -1.65
CA ALA A 515 16.67 22.36 -0.84
C ALA A 515 15.52 21.67 -0.09
N PRO A 516 15.57 20.35 0.10
CA PRO A 516 14.60 19.67 0.96
C PRO A 516 14.46 20.51 2.23
N PRO A 517 13.22 20.71 2.74
CA PRO A 517 12.97 21.61 3.86
C PRO A 517 14.03 21.34 4.93
N ALA A 518 14.76 22.39 5.30
CA ALA A 518 15.83 22.27 6.27
C ALA A 518 15.29 21.49 7.47
N PRO A 519 16.02 20.48 7.98
CA PRO A 519 15.57 19.72 9.14
C PRO A 519 15.22 20.73 10.23
N ALA A 520 14.04 20.57 10.83
CA ALA A 520 13.62 21.36 11.98
C ALA A 520 14.81 21.50 12.94
N PRO A 521 15.08 22.71 13.48
CA PRO A 521 16.25 22.93 14.32
C PRO A 521 16.30 21.83 15.38
N ALA A 522 17.42 21.09 15.39
CA ALA A 522 17.63 19.99 16.30
C ALA A 522 17.22 20.43 17.70
N ALA A 523 16.28 19.69 18.30
CA ALA A 523 16.07 19.78 19.73
C ALA A 523 17.44 19.61 20.41
N PRO A 524 17.76 20.41 21.44
CA PRO A 524 19.04 20.29 22.14
C PRO A 524 19.26 18.83 22.53
N PRO A 525 20.50 18.32 22.45
CA PRO A 525 20.77 16.90 22.55
C PRO A 525 20.19 16.36 23.86
N ALA A 526 19.21 15.45 23.72
CA ALA A 526 18.81 14.60 24.81
C ALA A 526 20.03 13.77 25.22
N ALA A 527 20.28 13.71 26.53
CA ALA A 527 21.43 13.04 27.12
C ALA A 527 21.64 11.64 26.53
N ALA A 528 22.92 11.31 26.30
CA ALA A 528 23.35 10.04 25.74
C ALA A 528 22.64 8.84 26.39
N PRO A 529 22.15 7.86 25.61
CA PRO A 529 21.57 6.66 26.18
C PRO A 529 22.66 5.86 26.91
N PRO A 530 22.36 5.26 28.08
CA PRO A 530 23.32 4.40 28.75
C PRO A 530 23.57 3.14 27.91
N THR A 531 24.85 2.80 27.79
CA THR A 531 25.40 1.57 27.22
C THR A 531 24.68 0.32 27.75
N PRO A 532 24.38 -0.70 26.92
CA PRO A 532 23.70 -1.91 27.38
C PRO A 532 24.67 -2.75 28.21
N ALA A 533 24.39 -2.85 29.51
CA ALA A 533 25.05 -3.80 30.39
C ALA A 533 24.38 -5.17 30.30
N ALA A 534 25.25 -6.17 30.26
CA ALA A 534 25.08 -7.61 30.21
C ALA A 534 23.88 -8.23 30.96
N ALA A 535 23.47 -9.36 30.41
CA ALA A 535 22.57 -10.37 30.95
C ALA A 535 22.82 -10.76 32.42
N ALA A 536 21.72 -10.92 33.17
CA ALA A 536 21.51 -11.78 34.35
C ALA A 536 20.10 -11.43 34.89
N ALA A 537 19.29 -12.29 35.49
CA ALA A 537 19.17 -13.73 35.65
C ALA A 537 17.73 -13.93 36.17
N PHE A 538 17.16 -15.12 35.94
CA PHE A 538 15.93 -15.58 36.58
C PHE A 538 16.05 -15.56 38.11
N ASP A 539 15.01 -15.07 38.80
CA ASP A 539 14.63 -15.64 40.10
C ASP A 539 13.15 -15.38 40.42
N SER A 540 12.49 -16.41 40.95
CA SER A 540 11.14 -16.39 41.55
C SER A 540 11.28 -16.50 43.08
N PRO A 541 10.20 -16.67 43.86
CA PRO A 541 9.18 -15.72 44.33
C PRO A 541 9.39 -15.38 45.84
N PRO A 542 8.39 -14.83 46.56
CA PRO A 542 7.77 -15.69 47.57
C PRO A 542 6.26 -15.50 47.80
N THR A 543 5.77 -16.46 48.59
CA THR A 543 4.45 -16.96 48.94
C THR A 543 3.61 -16.17 49.98
N ALA A 544 2.29 -16.33 49.82
CA ALA A 544 1.24 -16.66 50.81
C ALA A 544 0.79 -15.69 51.93
N ALA A 545 -0.51 -15.38 51.90
CA ALA A 545 -1.53 -15.36 52.98
C ALA A 545 -2.82 -14.74 52.40
N SER A 546 -4.06 -14.94 52.84
CA SER A 546 -4.83 -16.01 53.50
C SER A 546 -6.30 -15.51 53.51
N GLU A 547 -7.27 -16.38 53.20
CA GLU A 547 -8.66 -16.44 53.71
C GLU A 547 -9.53 -15.17 53.83
N ALA A 548 -10.71 -15.17 53.17
CA ALA A 548 -12.05 -15.20 53.82
C ALA A 548 -13.20 -14.64 52.92
N SER A 549 -13.92 -15.58 52.32
CA SER A 549 -15.37 -15.80 52.21
C SER A 549 -16.46 -14.69 52.37
N VAL A 550 -17.50 -14.84 51.52
CA VAL A 550 -18.95 -14.48 51.62
C VAL A 550 -19.27 -12.96 51.47
N GLU A 551 -20.21 -12.47 50.63
CA GLU A 551 -21.62 -12.84 50.43
C GLU A 551 -22.23 -12.17 49.17
N ALA A 552 -23.29 -12.76 48.64
CA ALA A 552 -24.01 -12.39 47.42
C ALA A 552 -25.08 -11.30 47.61
N ALA A 553 -25.37 -10.49 46.58
CA ALA A 553 -26.71 -9.95 46.30
C ALA A 553 -26.81 -9.29 44.89
N THR A 554 -27.55 -9.93 43.99
CA THR A 554 -28.32 -9.36 42.86
C THR A 554 -29.74 -8.95 43.33
N PRO A 555 -30.64 -8.30 42.54
CA PRO A 555 -30.56 -7.74 41.17
C PRO A 555 -31.26 -6.36 40.92
N ALA A 556 -31.02 -5.78 39.72
CA ALA A 556 -31.97 -5.09 38.79
C ALA A 556 -32.70 -3.77 39.19
N PRO A 557 -33.36 -3.02 38.26
CA PRO A 557 -33.16 -2.80 36.79
C PRO A 557 -33.36 -1.32 36.32
N GLU A 558 -33.41 -1.12 34.99
CA GLU A 558 -34.02 0.00 34.22
C GLU A 558 -33.34 1.40 34.29
N ALA A 559 -33.41 2.30 33.31
CA ALA A 559 -33.72 2.33 31.88
C ALA A 559 -33.45 3.80 31.43
N ALA A 560 -33.45 4.04 30.11
CA ALA A 560 -33.68 5.34 29.45
C ALA A 560 -32.51 6.35 29.31
N ASP A 561 -31.97 6.38 28.08
CA ASP A 561 -32.11 7.48 27.11
C ASP A 561 -31.80 8.92 27.58
N ALA A 562 -30.69 9.48 27.09
CA ALA A 562 -30.57 10.90 26.80
C ALA A 562 -29.29 11.20 26.00
N ARG A 563 -29.46 11.60 24.74
CA ARG A 563 -28.46 12.38 23.98
C ARG A 563 -28.17 13.69 24.73
N PRO A 564 -26.93 14.24 24.64
CA PRO A 564 -26.76 15.68 24.81
C PRO A 564 -26.18 16.37 23.58
N THR A 565 -26.94 17.39 23.19
CA THR A 565 -26.60 18.55 22.38
C THR A 565 -25.42 19.36 22.94
N PHE A 566 -24.69 20.00 22.04
CA PHE A 566 -23.49 20.80 22.29
C PHE A 566 -23.81 22.30 22.55
N LEU A 567 -22.88 22.97 23.27
CA LEU A 567 -22.55 24.42 23.39
C LEU A 567 -22.98 25.13 24.72
N PRO A 568 -22.29 26.20 25.18
CA PRO A 568 -20.88 26.62 25.00
C PRO A 568 -20.16 27.09 26.31
N SER A 569 -18.89 27.48 26.14
CA SER A 569 -17.83 27.93 27.07
C SER A 569 -18.18 28.75 28.33
N SER A 570 -17.54 28.40 29.46
CA SER A 570 -17.10 29.35 30.49
C SER A 570 -15.75 28.91 31.10
N GLY A 571 -14.85 29.87 31.34
CA GLY A 571 -13.42 29.66 31.55
C GLY A 571 -13.00 29.17 32.93
N VAL A 572 -12.72 27.87 33.02
CA VAL A 572 -11.93 27.26 34.10
C VAL A 572 -10.71 26.56 33.46
N PRO A 573 -9.48 26.76 33.95
CA PRO A 573 -8.31 26.11 33.35
C PRO A 573 -8.46 24.57 33.38
N PRO A 574 -8.10 23.86 32.31
CA PRO A 574 -8.46 22.45 32.09
C PRO A 574 -8.01 21.52 33.22
N ALA A 575 -6.89 21.83 33.90
CA ALA A 575 -6.39 21.05 35.03
C ALA A 575 -7.33 21.03 36.25
N LYS A 576 -8.10 22.10 36.51
CA LYS A 576 -9.03 22.13 37.66
C LYS A 576 -10.29 21.31 37.40
N MET A 577 -10.80 21.29 36.16
CA MET A 577 -11.90 20.40 35.78
C MET A 577 -11.47 18.93 35.87
N LEU A 578 -10.29 18.60 35.33
CA LEU A 578 -9.76 17.24 35.39
C LEU A 578 -9.59 16.73 36.83
N VAL A 579 -9.12 17.58 37.75
CA VAL A 579 -9.02 17.20 39.17
C VAL A 579 -10.40 17.04 39.81
N MET A 580 -11.40 17.85 39.43
CA MET A 580 -12.76 17.71 39.97
C MET A 580 -13.47 16.47 39.41
N GLU A 581 -13.33 16.18 38.11
CA GLU A 581 -13.89 14.98 37.47
C GLU A 581 -13.20 13.71 37.98
N LEU A 582 -11.87 13.70 38.07
CA LEU A 582 -11.12 12.57 38.62
C LEU A 582 -11.47 12.35 40.09
N ARG A 583 -11.65 13.43 40.87
CA ARG A 583 -12.08 13.33 42.27
C ARG A 583 -13.51 12.82 42.40
N ALA A 584 -14.43 13.27 41.53
CA ALA A 584 -15.80 12.80 41.48
C ALA A 584 -15.85 11.31 41.12
N GLU A 585 -15.05 10.87 40.15
CA GLU A 585 -14.97 9.48 39.71
C GLU A 585 -14.31 8.57 40.75
N LEU A 586 -13.27 9.04 41.45
CA LEU A 586 -12.66 8.30 42.55
C LEU A 586 -13.61 8.16 43.75
N VAL A 587 -14.38 9.21 44.07
CA VAL A 587 -15.43 9.15 45.10
C VAL A 587 -16.56 8.21 44.68
N LYS A 588 -16.96 8.23 43.40
CA LYS A 588 -17.96 7.30 42.84
C LYS A 588 -17.49 5.84 42.91
N ARG A 589 -16.19 5.61 42.82
CA ARG A 589 -15.53 4.29 42.99
C ARG A 589 -15.19 3.95 44.45
N GLY A 590 -15.61 4.77 45.41
CA GLY A 590 -15.40 4.54 46.85
C GLY A 590 -13.96 4.75 47.34
N ILE A 591 -13.08 5.32 46.51
CA ILE A 591 -11.67 5.54 46.81
C ILE A 591 -11.51 6.83 47.61
N LYS A 592 -10.94 6.74 48.81
CA LYS A 592 -10.70 7.90 49.69
C LYS A 592 -9.68 8.84 49.05
N THR A 593 -10.08 10.08 48.79
CA THR A 593 -9.23 11.11 48.16
C THR A 593 -8.43 11.94 49.16
N LYS A 594 -8.53 11.59 50.45
CA LYS A 594 -7.77 12.17 51.55
C LYS A 594 -7.23 11.06 52.44
N ASP A 595 -6.05 11.27 52.99
CA ASP A 595 -5.52 10.40 54.05
C ASP A 595 -6.24 10.63 55.38
N GLU A 596 -5.89 9.81 56.36
CA GLU A 596 -6.41 9.84 57.74
C GLU A 596 -6.11 11.14 58.51
N ASN A 597 -5.19 11.97 58.01
CA ASN A 597 -4.88 13.30 58.56
C ASN A 597 -5.53 14.45 57.75
N GLY A 598 -6.39 14.13 56.78
CA GLY A 598 -7.16 15.09 55.99
C GLY A 598 -6.41 15.73 54.82
N LYS A 599 -5.21 15.24 54.47
CA LYS A 599 -4.38 15.76 53.39
C LYS A 599 -4.82 15.17 52.04
N ASN A 600 -4.87 16.01 50.99
CA ASN A 600 -5.39 15.62 49.69
C ASN A 600 -4.34 14.82 48.90
N LEU A 601 -4.62 13.53 48.67
CA LEU A 601 -3.72 12.58 48.03
C LEU A 601 -3.48 12.90 46.55
N LEU A 602 -4.42 13.58 45.89
CA LEU A 602 -4.32 13.96 44.48
C LEU A 602 -3.34 15.11 44.20
N LYS A 603 -2.90 15.84 45.24
CA LYS A 603 -1.98 16.96 45.07
C LYS A 603 -0.52 16.52 44.87
N ALA A 604 -0.18 15.28 45.23
CA ALA A 604 1.17 14.71 45.03
C ALA A 604 1.38 14.14 43.62
N VAL A 605 0.31 13.67 42.97
CA VAL A 605 0.38 13.01 41.65
C VAL A 605 0.49 14.00 40.48
N LEU A 606 0.15 15.27 40.69
CA LEU A 606 0.10 16.31 39.65
C LEU A 606 1.26 17.32 39.67
N VAL A 607 2.29 17.10 40.50
CA VAL A 607 3.50 17.96 40.52
C VAL A 607 4.64 17.37 39.70
N GLU A 608 4.49 16.18 39.10
CA GLU A 608 5.57 15.50 38.37
C GLU A 608 5.25 15.15 36.91
N LYS A 609 4.33 15.88 36.26
CA LYS A 609 4.16 15.85 34.80
C LYS A 609 3.92 17.21 34.21
#